data_AF-A0A919HN57-F1
#
_entry.id   AF-A0A919HN57-F1
#
_cell.length_a   1.000
_cell.length_b   1.000
_cell.length_c   1.000
_cell.angle_alpha   90.00
_cell.angle_beta   90.00
_cell.angle_gamma   90.00
#
_symmetry.space_group_name_H-M   'P 1'
#
loop_
_entity.id
_entity.type
_entity.pdbx_description
1 polymer ?
#
loop_
_entity_poly.entity_id
_entity_poly.type
_entity_poly.pdbx_seq_one_letter_code
_entity_poly.pdbx_strand_id
1 'polypeptide(L)' 'MAVVAAGAADRWFTHAFRQKAPEVVEALCHQLTHTDAEGYAACCEALAAADLRGEVGQIRCRR' A
#
# COMPACT_ATOMS: atom_id res chain seq x y z
N MET A 1 11.25 6.98 -4.09
CA MET A 1 10.23 5.92 -4.30
C MET A 1 9.45 6.03 -5.64
N ALA A 2 10.00 6.67 -6.68
CA ALA A 2 9.23 6.97 -7.91
C ALA A 2 8.77 5.74 -8.72
N VAL A 3 9.61 4.71 -8.85
CA VAL A 3 9.25 3.48 -9.61
C VAL A 3 8.12 2.71 -8.95
N VAL A 4 8.15 2.58 -7.63
CA VAL A 4 7.08 1.93 -6.84
C VAL A 4 5.77 2.71 -6.96
N ALA A 5 5.84 4.04 -6.93
CA ALA A 5 4.69 4.91 -7.08
C ALA A 5 4.07 4.87 -8.48
N ALA A 6 4.88 4.77 -9.54
CA ALA A 6 4.39 4.68 -10.91
C ALA A 6 3.45 3.47 -11.12
N GLY A 7 3.74 2.33 -10.50
CA GLY A 7 2.88 1.15 -10.55
C GLY A 7 1.79 1.10 -9.48
N ALA A 8 1.72 2.07 -8.57
CA ALA A 8 0.73 2.06 -7.48
C ALA A 8 -0.68 2.37 -7.99
N ALA A 9 -0.81 3.31 -8.93
CA ALA A 9 -2.11 3.71 -9.46
C ALA A 9 -2.91 2.54 -10.05
N ASP A 10 -2.27 1.69 -10.86
CA ASP A 10 -2.90 0.51 -11.47
C ASP A 10 -3.24 -0.59 -10.45
N ARG A 11 -2.41 -0.75 -9.41
CA ARG A 11 -2.58 -1.82 -8.41
C ARG A 11 -3.60 -1.47 -7.34
N TRP A 12 -3.68 -0.21 -6.94
CA TRP A 12 -4.51 0.25 -5.82
C TRP A 12 -5.91 0.68 -6.25
N PHE A 13 -6.06 1.18 -7.48
CA PHE A 13 -7.32 1.78 -7.92
C PHE A 13 -7.85 1.11 -9.19
N THR A 14 -9.16 0.90 -9.22
CA THR A 14 -9.84 0.45 -10.44
C THR A 14 -9.72 1.51 -11.55
N HIS A 15 -9.79 1.07 -12.80
CA HIS A 15 -9.76 1.98 -13.95
C HIS A 15 -10.88 3.04 -13.88
N ALA A 16 -12.10 2.63 -13.52
CA ALA A 16 -13.24 3.53 -13.39
C ALA A 16 -13.04 4.61 -12.31
N PHE A 17 -12.41 4.25 -11.18
CA PHE A 17 -12.14 5.22 -10.12
C PHE A 17 -11.08 6.25 -10.54
N ARG A 18 -10.04 5.81 -11.24
CA ARG A 18 -9.00 6.70 -11.77
C ARG A 18 -9.54 7.74 -12.76
N GLN A 19 -10.58 7.40 -13.52
CA GLN A 19 -11.26 8.35 -14.40
C GLN A 19 -12.19 9.30 -13.63
N LYS A 20 -12.87 8.79 -12.60
CA LYS A 20 -13.87 9.53 -11.84
C LYS A 20 -13.24 10.55 -10.87
N ALA A 21 -12.08 10.23 -10.30
CA ALA A 21 -11.39 11.05 -9.30
C ALA A 21 -9.86 11.04 -9.53
N PRO A 22 -9.38 11.53 -10.70
CA PRO A 22 -7.96 11.53 -11.04
C PRO A 22 -7.11 12.30 -10.03
N GLU A 23 -7.62 13.42 -9.51
CA GLU A 23 -6.93 14.29 -8.56
C GLU A 23 -6.63 13.59 -7.22
N VAL A 24 -7.54 12.73 -6.76
CA VAL A 24 -7.34 11.94 -5.53
C VAL A 24 -6.25 10.89 -5.74
N VAL A 25 -6.28 10.22 -6.89
CA VAL A 25 -5.29 9.19 -7.22
C VAL A 25 -3.91 9.81 -7.40
N GLU A 26 -3.82 10.95 -8.07
CA GLU A 26 -2.57 11.69 -8.26
C GLU A 26 -1.99 12.14 -6.93
N ALA A 27 -2.80 12.73 -6.05
CA ALA A 27 -2.35 13.17 -4.72
C ALA A 27 -1.77 12.00 -3.90
N LEU A 28 -2.45 10.85 -3.89
CA LEU A 28 -2.00 9.67 -3.14
C LEU A 28 -0.72 9.05 -3.74
N CYS A 29 -0.62 8.97 -5.07
CA CYS A 29 0.59 8.48 -5.73
C CYS A 29 1.78 9.44 -5.54
N HIS A 30 1.53 10.76 -5.56
CA HIS A 30 2.54 11.77 -5.27
C HIS A 30 3.02 11.71 -3.82
N GLN A 31 2.16 11.46 -2.86
CA GLN A 31 2.60 11.22 -1.47
C GLN A 31 3.52 10.00 -1.37
N LEU A 32 3.21 8.92 -2.10
CA LEU A 32 4.06 7.72 -2.13
C LEU A 32 5.45 7.99 -2.73
N THR A 33 5.60 8.90 -3.69
CA THR A 33 6.94 9.22 -4.24
C THR A 33 7.87 9.82 -3.19
N HIS A 34 7.31 10.48 -2.17
CA HIS A 34 7.99 11.16 -1.07
C HIS A 34 8.20 10.28 0.16
N THR A 35 7.73 9.03 0.14
CA THR A 35 8.06 8.06 1.19
C THR A 35 9.55 7.74 1.18
N ASP A 36 10.16 7.65 2.36
CA ASP A 36 11.54 7.22 2.53
C ASP A 36 11.75 5.82 1.96
N ALA A 37 12.84 5.65 1.21
CA ALA A 37 13.06 4.42 0.47
C ALA A 37 13.49 3.25 1.36
N GLU A 38 14.32 3.53 2.36
CA GLU A 38 14.83 2.53 3.30
C GLU A 38 13.72 2.08 4.25
N GLY A 39 12.93 3.01 4.78
CA GLY A 39 11.75 2.71 5.59
C GLY A 39 10.71 1.88 4.81
N TYR A 40 10.47 2.20 3.54
CA TYR A 40 9.60 1.39 2.70
C TYR A 40 10.14 -0.04 2.52
N ALA A 41 11.44 -0.19 2.25
CA ALA A 41 12.08 -1.50 2.09
C ALA A 41 12.04 -2.32 3.40
N ALA A 42 12.34 -1.71 4.54
CA ALA A 42 12.26 -2.34 5.86
C ALA A 42 10.83 -2.83 6.18
N CYS A 43 9.81 -2.04 5.81
CA CYS A 43 8.41 -2.49 5.91
C CYS A 43 8.13 -3.70 4.99
N CYS A 44 8.66 -3.71 3.77
CA CYS A 44 8.53 -4.86 2.87
C CYS A 44 9.18 -6.12 3.46
N GLU A 45 10.36 -6.00 4.07
CA GLU A 45 11.04 -7.11 4.75
C GLU A 45 10.23 -7.65 5.93
N ALA A 46 9.69 -6.76 6.76
CA ALA A 46 8.83 -7.14 7.88
C ALA A 46 7.57 -7.89 7.40
N LEU A 47 6.91 -7.41 6.34
CA LEU A 47 5.75 -8.07 5.75
C LEU A 47 6.09 -9.42 5.12
N ALA A 48 7.26 -9.55 4.48
CA ALA A 48 7.70 -10.80 3.87
C ALA A 48 7.94 -11.91 4.91
N ALA A 49 8.37 -11.54 6.13
CA ALA A 49 8.58 -12.48 7.23
C ALA A 49 7.30 -12.79 8.04
N ALA A 50 6.24 -11.98 7.91
CA ALA A 50 5.04 -12.10 8.72
C ALA A 50 4.03 -13.13 8.16
N ASP A 51 4.15 -14.39 8.57
CA ASP A 51 3.13 -15.42 8.33
C ASP A 51 2.16 -15.57 9.51
N LEU A 52 1.02 -14.88 9.44
CA LEU A 52 0.01 -14.88 10.50
C LEU A 52 -1.11 -15.92 10.30
N ARG A 53 -0.98 -16.84 9.33
CA ARG A 53 -2.06 -17.81 9.00
C ARG A 53 -2.41 -18.73 10.16
N GLY A 54 -1.44 -19.09 11.00
CA GLY A 54 -1.67 -19.90 12.21
C GLY A 54 -2.28 -19.12 13.38
N GLU A 55 -2.08 -17.81 13.40
CA GLU A 55 -2.46 -16.93 14.51
C GLU A 55 -3.84 -16.28 14.30
N VAL A 56 -4.30 -16.17 13.06
CA VAL A 56 -5.55 -15.49 12.70
C VAL A 56 -6.78 -16.02 13.45
N GLY A 57 -6.83 -17.31 13.78
CA GLY A 57 -7.92 -17.93 14.54
C GLY A 57 -7.98 -17.52 16.02
N GLN A 58 -6.91 -16.92 16.54
CA GLN A 58 -6.81 -16.44 17.92
C GLN A 58 -7.28 -15.00 18.08
N ILE A 59 -7.56 -14.28 16.99
CA ILE A 59 -8.09 -12.92 17.06
C ILE A 59 -9.42 -12.92 17.83
N ARG A 60 -9.53 -12.03 18.81
CA ARG A 60 -10.76 -11.80 19.60
C ARG A 60 -11.04 -10.31 19.62
N CYS A 61 -12.16 -9.91 19.04
CA CYS A 61 -12.66 -8.55 19.21
C CYS A 61 -13.44 -8.49 20.52
N ARG A 62 -13.01 -7.63 21.45
CA ARG A 62 -13.85 -7.28 22.60
C ARG A 62 -14.93 -6.31 22.13
N ARG A 63 -16.16 -6.50 22.62
CA ARG A 63 -17.23 -5.51 22.49
C ARG A 63 -16.99 -4.36 23.45
#